data_AF-A0A022WB71-F1
#
_entry.id   AF-A0A022WB71-F1
#
_cell.length_a   1.000
_cell.length_b   1.000
_cell.length_c   1.000
_cell.angle_alpha   90.00
_cell.angle_beta   90.00
_cell.angle_gamma   90.00
#
_symmetry.space_group_name_H-M   'P 1'
#
loop_
_entity.id
_entity.type
_entity.pdbx_description
1 polymer ?
#
loop_
_entity_poly.entity_id
_entity_poly.type
_entity_poly.pdbx_seq_one_letter_code
_entity_poly.pdbx_strand_id
1 'polypeptide(L)' 'ALEAKVIPELVRMAREDSDTTVRRKAVYAISSCVRNYQPALDQLREHLPAEIVGADEKIDAGDMDKIDAIIAHLKQA' A
#
# COMPACT_ATOMS: atom_id res chain seq x y z
N ALA A 1 6.34 17.01 8.41
CA ALA A 1 6.90 16.10 7.40
C ALA A 1 5.80 15.71 6.43
N LEU A 2 5.97 16.00 5.14
CA LEU A 2 4.99 15.73 4.08
C LEU A 2 4.66 14.22 3.96
N GLU A 3 5.59 13.35 4.37
CA GLU A 3 5.49 11.89 4.26
C GLU A 3 4.38 11.27 5.11
N ALA A 4 4.13 11.78 6.32
CA ALA A 4 3.22 11.13 7.28
C ALA A 4 1.73 11.13 6.89
N LYS A 5 1.34 11.83 5.81
CA LYS A 5 -0.05 11.93 5.34
C LYS A 5 -0.30 11.34 3.96
N VAL A 6 0.75 10.87 3.27
CA VAL A 6 0.60 10.41 1.88
C VAL A 6 0.00 9.00 1.82
N ILE A 7 0.47 8.07 2.66
CA ILE A 7 0.02 6.68 2.65
C ILE A 7 -1.49 6.52 2.95
N PRO A 8 -2.06 7.13 4.01
CA PRO A 8 -3.49 6.98 4.30
C PRO A 8 -4.39 7.48 3.16
N GLU A 9 -4.02 8.61 2.54
CA GLU A 9 -4.78 9.19 1.44
C GLU A 9 -4.67 8.34 0.17
N LEU A 10 -3.48 7.82 -0.15
CA LEU A 10 -3.32 6.91 -1.27
C LEU A 10 -4.12 5.61 -1.07
N VAL A 11 -4.19 5.06 0.14
CA VAL A 11 -5.02 3.88 0.45
C VAL A 11 -6.50 4.19 0.23
N ARG A 12 -6.98 5.35 0.70
CA ARG A 12 -8.35 5.81 0.46
C ARG A 12 -8.65 5.92 -1.03
N MET A 13 -7.79 6.62 -1.78
CA MET A 13 -7.93 6.76 -3.24
C MET A 13 -7.88 5.42 -3.97
N ALA A 14 -7.03 4.49 -3.55
CA ALA A 14 -6.92 3.17 -4.15
C ALA A 14 -8.20 2.33 -4.00
N ARG A 15 -8.98 2.55 -2.95
CA ARG A 15 -10.15 1.72 -2.61
C ARG A 15 -11.49 2.37 -2.93
N GLU A 16 -11.58 3.70 -2.84
CA GLU A 16 -12.88 4.39 -2.79
C GLU A 16 -13.09 5.36 -3.94
N ASP A 17 -12.06 5.69 -4.72
CA ASP A 17 -12.21 6.65 -5.82
C ASP A 17 -13.12 6.08 -6.93
N SER A 18 -14.04 6.92 -7.42
CA SER A 18 -15.00 6.53 -8.45
C SER A 18 -14.34 6.29 -9.81
N ASP A 19 -13.22 6.97 -10.10
CA ASP A 19 -12.45 6.76 -11.31
C ASP A 19 -11.45 5.61 -11.13
N THR A 20 -11.64 4.56 -11.92
CA THR A 20 -10.76 3.38 -11.93
C THR A 20 -9.32 3.73 -12.33
N THR A 21 -9.13 4.78 -13.12
CA THR A 21 -7.81 5.31 -13.49
C THR A 21 -7.10 5.89 -12.27
N VAL A 22 -7.82 6.61 -11.42
CA VAL A 22 -7.29 7.18 -10.18
C VAL A 22 -6.93 6.08 -9.20
N ARG A 23 -7.81 5.07 -9.02
CA ARG A 23 -7.51 3.90 -8.18
C ARG A 23 -6.21 3.21 -8.61
N ARG A 24 -6.04 2.93 -9.91
CA ARG A 24 -4.81 2.32 -10.45
C ARG A 24 -3.57 3.17 -10.20
N LYS A 25 -3.65 4.49 -10.41
CA LYS A 25 -2.53 5.40 -10.16
C LYS A 25 -2.16 5.47 -8.67
N ALA A 26 -3.16 5.49 -7.78
CA ALA A 26 -2.94 5.46 -6.34
C ALA A 26 -2.21 4.17 -5.92
N VAL A 27 -2.62 3.01 -6.43
CA VAL A 27 -1.93 1.74 -6.17
C VAL A 27 -0.48 1.74 -6.68
N TYR A 28 -0.21 2.32 -7.85
CA TYR A 28 1.16 2.50 -8.35
C TYR A 28 1.99 3.43 -7.46
N ALA A 29 1.40 4.52 -6.96
CA ALA A 29 2.07 5.42 -6.03
C ALA A 29 2.40 4.72 -4.70
N ILE A 30 1.47 3.93 -4.15
CA ILE A 30 1.71 3.10 -2.95
C ILE A 30 2.92 2.18 -3.17
N SER A 31 2.94 1.43 -4.27
CA SER A 31 4.07 0.55 -4.64
C SER A 31 5.40 1.31 -4.65
N SER A 32 5.42 2.51 -5.23
CA SER A 32 6.64 3.34 -5.27
C SER A 32 7.07 3.85 -3.90
N CYS A 33 6.14 4.13 -2.99
CA CYS A 33 6.46 4.66 -1.67
C CYS A 33 7.00 3.59 -0.72
N VAL A 34 6.54 2.34 -0.83
CA VAL A 34 6.86 1.30 0.16
C VAL A 34 8.04 0.41 -0.22
N ARG A 35 8.40 0.33 -1.50
CA ARG A 35 9.56 -0.48 -1.95
C ARG A 35 10.86 0.07 -1.38
N ASN A 36 11.59 -0.79 -0.67
CA ASN A 36 12.85 -0.49 0.01
C ASN A 36 12.76 0.64 1.05
N TYR A 37 11.55 0.97 1.53
CA TYR A 37 11.35 2.00 2.56
C TYR A 37 10.38 1.51 3.64
N GLN A 38 10.96 0.90 4.68
CA GLN A 38 10.22 0.29 5.79
C GLN A 38 9.24 1.25 6.50
N PRO A 39 9.57 2.53 6.78
CA PRO A 39 8.64 3.44 7.44
C PRO A 39 7.32 3.62 6.68
N ALA A 40 7.36 3.71 5.35
CA ALA A 40 6.14 3.82 4.54
C ALA A 40 5.38 2.48 4.47
N LEU A 41 6.09 1.35 4.45
CA LEU A 41 5.46 0.04 4.53
C LEU A 41 4.76 -0.18 5.87
N ASP A 42 5.38 0.22 6.98
CA ASP A 42 4.78 0.12 8.31
C ASP A 42 3.51 0.97 8.41
N GLN A 43 3.53 2.21 7.89
CA GLN A 43 2.32 3.03 7.77
C GLN A 43 1.25 2.38 6.89
N LEU A 44 1.64 1.76 5.76
CA LEU A 44 0.69 1.07 4.89
C LEU A 44 -0.01 -0.07 5.64
N ARG A 45 0.72 -0.82 6.46
CA ARG A 45 0.18 -1.93 7.27
C ARG A 45 -0.84 -1.46 8.30
N GLU A 46 -0.68 -0.27 8.87
CA GLU A 46 -1.65 0.31 9.80
C GLU A 46 -3.01 0.66 9.14
N HIS A 47 -3.03 0.83 7.81
CA HIS A 47 -4.21 1.26 7.06
C HIS A 47 -4.83 0.16 6.18
N LEU A 48 -4.24 -1.04 6.16
CA LEU A 48 -4.78 -2.18 5.43
C LEU A 48 -5.28 -3.27 6.38
N PRO A 49 -6.33 -4.01 5.99
CA PRO A 49 -6.77 -5.19 6.75
C PRO A 49 -5.65 -6.22 6.88
N ALA A 50 -5.59 -6.89 8.04
CA ALA A 50 -4.63 -7.96 8.32
C ALA A 50 -4.69 -9.12 7.31
N GLU A 51 -5.83 -9.31 6.64
CA GLU A 51 -6.01 -10.29 5.56
C GLU A 51 -5.13 -9.98 4.33
N ILE A 52 -4.79 -8.71 4.10
CA ILE A 52 -3.96 -8.27 2.95
C ILE A 52 -2.48 -8.29 3.31
N VAL A 53 -2.13 -7.88 4.54
CA VAL A 53 -0.74 -7.67 4.97
C VAL A 53 -0.18 -8.79 5.87
N GLY A 54 -0.99 -9.78 6.24
CA GLY A 54 -0.62 -10.82 7.19
C GLY A 54 -0.63 -10.30 8.64
N ALA A 55 -1.49 -10.85 9.48
CA ALA A 55 -1.74 -10.37 10.84
C ALA A 55 -0.48 -10.31 11.75
N ASP A 56 0.47 -11.23 11.55
CA ASP A 56 1.63 -11.38 12.44
C ASP A 56 2.98 -11.46 11.71
N GLU A 57 2.98 -11.24 10.39
CA GLU A 57 4.21 -11.35 9.61
C GLU A 57 4.93 -10.00 9.58
N LYS A 58 6.18 -9.96 10.07
CA LYS A 58 7.08 -8.85 9.75
C LYS A 58 7.36 -8.90 8.26
N ILE A 59 6.81 -7.93 7.53
CA ILE A 59 7.12 -7.75 6.11
C ILE A 59 8.32 -6.83 6.01
N ASP A 60 9.35 -7.30 5.32
CA ASP A 60 10.53 -6.52 4.97
C ASP A 60 10.24 -5.71 3.69
N ALA A 61 10.53 -4.42 3.69
CA ALA A 61 10.33 -3.57 2.52
C ALA A 61 11.24 -3.90 1.34
N GLY A 62 12.26 -4.74 1.51
CA GLY A 62 13.08 -5.34 0.47
C GLY A 62 12.50 -6.64 -0.12
N ASP A 63 11.47 -7.23 0.50
CA ASP A 63 10.77 -8.40 -0.01
C ASP A 63 9.79 -7.99 -1.13
N MET A 64 10.31 -7.96 -2.36
CA MET A 64 9.53 -7.52 -3.52
C MET A 64 8.34 -8.44 -3.80
N ASP A 65 8.47 -9.75 -3.54
CA ASP A 65 7.39 -10.71 -3.79
C ASP A 65 6.20 -10.44 -2.87
N LYS A 66 6.44 -10.15 -1.58
CA LYS A 66 5.38 -9.76 -0.66
C LYS A 66 4.76 -8.41 -0.99
N ILE A 67 5.59 -7.44 -1.36
CA ILE A 67 5.07 -6.14 -1.80
C ILE A 67 4.19 -6.33 -3.04
N ASP A 68 4.62 -7.14 -4.02
CA ASP A 68 3.83 -7.42 -5.22
C ASP A 68 2.51 -8.13 -4.91
N ALA A 69 2.48 -9.04 -3.93
CA ALA A 69 1.25 -9.68 -3.47
C ALA A 69 0.24 -8.67 -2.88
N ILE A 70 0.70 -7.75 -2.01
CA ILE A 70 -0.15 -6.68 -1.44
C ILE A 70 -0.68 -5.79 -2.57
N ILE A 71 0.18 -5.36 -3.49
CA ILE A 71 -0.18 -4.49 -4.60
C ILE A 71 -1.16 -5.18 -5.56
N ALA A 72 -1.01 -6.48 -5.80
CA ALA A 72 -1.93 -7.26 -6.62
C ALA A 72 -3.34 -7.29 -6.00
N HIS A 73 -3.44 -7.50 -4.68
CA HIS A 73 -4.71 -7.41 -3.95
C HIS A 73 -5.37 -6.04 -4.10
N LEU A 74 -4.61 -4.95 -3.92
CA LEU A 74 -5.14 -3.60 -4.06
C LEU A 74 -5.59 -3.26 -5.50
N LYS A 75 -5.01 -3.89 -6.53
CA LYS A 75 -5.43 -3.70 -7.92
C LYS A 75 -6.73 -4.41 -8.29
N GLN A 76 -7.12 -5.43 -7.52
CA GLN A 76 -8.31 -6.25 -7.77
C GLN A 76 -9.56 -5.74 -7.04
N ALA A 77 -9.38 -4.81 -6.08
CA ALA A 77 -10.45 -4.13 -5.36
C ALA A 77 -11.08 -2.99 -6.20
#